data_AF-A0AAD5XRL5-F1
#
_entry.id   AF-A0AAD5XRL5-F1
#
_cell.length_a   1.000
_cell.length_b   1.000
_cell.length_c   1.000
_cell.angle_alpha   90.00
_cell.angle_beta   90.00
_cell.angle_gamma   90.00
#
_symmetry.space_group_name_H-M   'P 1'
#
loop_
_entity.id
_entity.type
_entity.pdbx_description
1 polymer ?
#
loop_
_entity_poly.entity_id
_entity_poly.type
_entity_poly.pdbx_seq_one_letter_code
_entity_poly.pdbx_strand_id
1 'polypeptide(L)'
;MLLARRVLCIAFFKPGFMATIPVKVTTNGTSARKRIEIHAAATESTTDGEGDDDNDDDDNDEVAESNDRSANGKRCEVAPPLLELEEAEKFRDGEGQIVEVETRGERKIGAIYFKADHIGKLVENAEGDMRRKAIHSGAFLKGHQEDYVVFQNSIENRARNMFLMYRGAIRAFASSRNPKARPFLEWAVKILQTAQLGSDTDRAALAAEVSRVDLKAALQVFRKCTPAPAGLYLIRVGTVADLRPAMGLLNNCNDDDLAVKWGRTKDFADRMATHLADFESIPGARPVFLKGINVDPFPASRAETLIAHFVAANGWKLESTGLETISDGRFQHRNRTEIAIVPKSGMRKLLDEYTKLQQDFAGGFAAILDKSQNLEKEAEHVEALYQAKLADERHQREAAERHCHTTLAYEREIAALKLAAAESRIKELERLLAARRPE
;
A
#
# COMPACT_ATOMS: atom_id res chain seq x y z
N MET A 1 -6.03 11.54 -6.19
CA MET A 1 -4.91 11.03 -7.04
C MET A 1 -3.57 11.73 -6.81
N LEU A 2 -3.50 13.07 -6.74
CA LEU A 2 -2.25 13.80 -6.42
C LEU A 2 -1.70 13.50 -5.01
N LEU A 3 -2.57 13.26 -4.03
CA LEU A 3 -2.19 12.90 -2.65
C LEU A 3 -1.48 11.53 -2.58
N ALA A 4 -2.05 10.51 -3.23
CA ALA A 4 -1.46 9.17 -3.33
C ALA A 4 -0.11 9.17 -4.08
N ARG A 5 0.07 10.06 -5.06
CA ARG A 5 1.34 10.28 -5.78
C ARG A 5 2.44 10.85 -4.87
N ARG A 6 2.10 11.77 -3.97
CA ARG A 6 3.04 12.35 -3.00
C ARG A 6 3.43 11.34 -1.92
N VAL A 7 2.46 10.57 -1.40
CA VAL A 7 2.72 9.59 -0.33
C VAL A 7 3.70 8.50 -0.77
N LEU A 8 3.61 8.01 -2.02
CA LEU A 8 4.50 6.96 -2.51
C LEU A 8 5.94 7.44 -2.77
N CYS A 9 6.16 8.56 -3.49
CA CYS A 9 7.53 9.06 -3.69
C CYS A 9 8.14 9.56 -2.34
N ILE A 10 7.33 9.97 -1.34
CA ILE A 10 7.84 10.29 0.02
C ILE A 10 8.30 9.03 0.77
N ALA A 11 7.56 7.92 0.68
CA ALA A 11 7.89 6.67 1.37
C ALA A 11 9.23 6.05 0.91
N PHE A 12 9.60 6.23 -0.36
CA PHE A 12 10.89 5.75 -0.88
C PHE A 12 12.09 6.64 -0.50
N PHE A 13 11.87 7.93 -0.19
CA PHE A 13 12.95 8.93 -0.20
C PHE A 13 13.06 9.83 1.04
N LYS A 14 12.23 9.70 2.09
CA LYS A 14 12.30 10.59 3.27
C LYS A 14 12.81 9.90 4.53
N PRO A 15 13.86 10.41 5.19
CA PRO A 15 14.09 10.22 6.62
C PRO A 15 13.38 11.35 7.38
N GLY A 16 12.52 11.01 8.34
CA GLY A 16 12.00 11.91 9.39
C GLY A 16 11.43 13.26 8.92
N PHE A 17 10.11 13.36 8.71
CA PHE A 17 9.46 14.68 8.73
C PHE A 17 8.00 14.59 9.14
N MET A 18 7.70 15.24 10.26
CA MET A 18 6.36 15.66 10.68
C MET A 18 5.89 16.80 9.78
N ALA A 19 4.70 16.67 9.19
CA ALA A 19 3.95 17.81 8.67
C ALA A 19 2.49 17.63 9.06
N THR A 20 2.06 18.38 10.07
CA THR A 20 0.64 18.66 10.32
C THR A 20 0.11 19.52 9.18
N ILE A 21 -0.84 18.98 8.41
CA ILE A 21 -1.58 19.74 7.40
C ILE A 21 -2.92 20.14 8.02
N PRO A 22 -3.22 21.43 8.21
CA PRO A 22 -4.56 21.85 8.58
C PRO A 22 -5.50 21.71 7.38
N VAL A 23 -6.46 20.80 7.46
CA VAL A 23 -7.56 20.74 6.50
C VAL A 23 -8.60 21.79 6.89
N LYS A 24 -8.66 22.88 6.11
CA LYS A 24 -9.77 23.84 6.16
C LYS A 24 -11.05 23.13 5.71
N VAL A 25 -11.93 22.85 6.65
CA VAL A 25 -13.32 22.43 6.37
C VAL A 25 -14.10 23.68 5.97
N THR A 26 -14.38 23.83 4.68
CA THR A 26 -15.37 24.79 4.18
C THR A 26 -16.76 24.22 4.41
N THR A 27 -17.43 24.65 5.48
CA THR A 27 -18.85 24.37 5.71
C THR A 27 -19.69 25.31 4.85
N ASN A 28 -20.13 24.86 3.67
CA ASN A 28 -21.34 25.39 3.04
C ASN A 28 -22.51 24.47 3.39
N GLY A 29 -23.09 24.71 4.57
CA GLY A 29 -24.32 24.07 4.99
C GLY A 29 -25.53 24.84 4.47
N THR A 30 -26.28 24.23 3.56
CA THR A 30 -27.74 24.34 3.62
C THR A 30 -28.34 22.94 3.56
N SER A 31 -29.16 22.67 4.56
CA SER A 31 -29.78 21.41 4.93
C SER A 31 -30.74 20.88 3.87
N ALA A 32 -30.64 19.58 3.54
CA ALA A 32 -31.81 18.76 3.25
C ALA A 32 -31.46 17.26 3.41
N ARG A 33 -32.00 16.65 4.46
CA ARG A 33 -32.02 15.20 4.68
C ARG A 33 -32.73 14.52 3.51
N LYS A 34 -32.08 13.57 2.83
CA LYS A 34 -32.78 12.51 2.10
C LYS A 34 -32.19 11.15 2.46
N ARG A 35 -33.03 10.38 3.13
CA ARG A 35 -32.91 8.98 3.50
C ARG A 35 -32.87 8.16 2.20
N ILE A 36 -31.88 7.29 2.01
CA ILE A 36 -31.87 6.31 0.93
C ILE A 36 -31.90 4.93 1.61
N GLU A 37 -33.09 4.33 1.56
CA GLU A 37 -33.31 2.89 1.75
C GLU A 37 -33.04 2.21 0.41
N ILE A 38 -32.21 1.17 0.39
CA ILE A 38 -32.04 0.31 -0.78
C ILE A 38 -32.69 -1.02 -0.45
N HIS A 39 -33.87 -1.23 -1.03
CA HIS A 39 -34.55 -2.52 -1.09
C HIS A 39 -33.89 -3.41 -2.15
N ALA A 40 -33.63 -4.65 -1.76
CA ALA A 40 -33.31 -5.76 -2.65
C ALA A 40 -34.55 -6.13 -3.49
N ALA A 41 -34.35 -6.36 -4.78
CA ALA A 41 -35.32 -7.05 -5.62
C ALA A 41 -34.56 -8.03 -6.53
N ALA A 42 -34.78 -9.31 -6.25
CA ALA A 42 -34.60 -10.40 -7.20
C ALA A 42 -35.88 -10.54 -8.02
N THR A 43 -35.75 -10.85 -9.31
CA THR A 43 -36.78 -11.56 -10.10
C THR A 43 -36.14 -12.20 -11.33
N GLU A 44 -36.53 -13.44 -11.56
CA GLU A 44 -36.09 -14.40 -12.56
C GLU A 44 -36.86 -14.29 -13.90
N SER A 45 -36.30 -15.00 -14.91
CA SER A 45 -36.94 -15.75 -16.01
C SER A 45 -37.73 -15.04 -17.12
N THR A 46 -37.39 -15.36 -18.39
CA THR A 46 -38.11 -16.24 -19.37
C THR A 46 -37.47 -16.04 -20.76
N THR A 47 -36.78 -17.04 -21.34
CA THR A 47 -37.18 -18.03 -22.40
C THR A 47 -37.50 -17.46 -23.79
N ASP A 48 -36.85 -18.05 -24.81
CA ASP A 48 -37.38 -18.64 -26.08
C ASP A 48 -36.15 -18.88 -27.02
N GLY A 49 -35.80 -20.10 -27.44
CA GLY A 49 -36.31 -20.86 -28.61
C GLY A 49 -35.63 -20.35 -29.90
N GLU A 50 -35.01 -21.09 -30.83
CA GLU A 50 -35.10 -22.47 -31.34
C GLU A 50 -33.81 -22.78 -32.17
N GLY A 51 -33.55 -24.06 -32.48
CA GLY A 51 -32.57 -24.48 -33.49
C GLY A 51 -32.18 -25.96 -33.39
N ASP A 52 -32.98 -26.82 -34.00
CA ASP A 52 -32.82 -28.27 -34.18
C ASP A 52 -31.62 -28.66 -35.07
N ASP A 53 -31.01 -29.84 -34.82
CA ASP A 53 -30.94 -30.99 -35.76
C ASP A 53 -29.89 -32.03 -35.30
N ASP A 54 -30.43 -33.14 -34.78
CA ASP A 54 -30.22 -34.55 -35.18
C ASP A 54 -28.86 -35.31 -35.16
N ASN A 55 -28.97 -36.43 -34.42
CA ASN A 55 -28.47 -37.81 -34.66
C ASN A 55 -27.15 -38.29 -34.03
N ASP A 56 -27.35 -39.12 -32.98
CA ASP A 56 -26.93 -40.52 -32.83
C ASP A 56 -25.54 -40.94 -33.33
N ASP A 57 -24.69 -41.41 -32.41
CA ASP A 57 -24.39 -42.85 -32.33
C ASP A 57 -23.64 -43.21 -31.03
N ASP A 58 -23.94 -44.42 -30.57
CA ASP A 58 -23.32 -45.20 -29.49
C ASP A 58 -21.79 -45.15 -29.50
N ASP A 59 -21.18 -45.00 -28.32
CA ASP A 59 -20.24 -46.02 -27.87
C ASP A 59 -20.01 -45.98 -26.35
N ASN A 60 -20.22 -47.15 -25.79
CA ASN A 60 -20.27 -47.49 -24.39
C ASN A 60 -18.91 -48.06 -23.99
N ASP A 61 -18.13 -47.35 -23.16
CA ASP A 61 -16.94 -47.91 -22.51
C ASP A 61 -17.07 -47.82 -20.98
N GLU A 62 -17.53 -48.93 -20.41
CA GLU A 62 -17.47 -49.26 -19.00
C GLU A 62 -16.01 -49.34 -18.53
N VAL A 63 -15.64 -48.56 -17.50
CA VAL A 63 -14.53 -48.95 -16.63
C VAL A 63 -14.90 -48.76 -15.15
N ALA A 64 -15.49 -49.82 -14.62
CA ALA A 64 -15.33 -50.37 -13.26
C ALA A 64 -15.46 -49.41 -12.06
N GLU A 65 -16.70 -49.22 -11.61
CA GLU A 65 -16.98 -48.94 -10.20
C GLU A 65 -16.59 -50.14 -9.33
N SER A 66 -15.53 -49.99 -8.52
CA SER A 66 -15.37 -50.82 -7.31
C SER A 66 -16.04 -50.11 -6.13
N ASN A 67 -17.33 -50.41 -5.97
CA ASN A 67 -18.09 -50.10 -4.77
C ASN A 67 -17.58 -50.95 -3.60
N ASP A 68 -16.99 -50.32 -2.58
CA ASP A 68 -16.97 -50.88 -1.23
C ASP A 68 -17.68 -49.92 -0.26
N ARG A 69 -18.92 -50.31 0.09
CA ARG A 69 -19.81 -49.60 0.99
C ARG A 69 -19.47 -49.96 2.43
N SER A 70 -18.84 -49.02 3.15
CA SER A 70 -18.80 -49.04 4.61
C SER A 70 -19.64 -47.90 5.19
N ALA A 71 -20.48 -48.25 6.16
CA ALA A 71 -21.56 -47.47 6.73
C ALA A 71 -21.09 -46.21 7.48
N ASN A 72 -21.03 -45.07 6.77
CA ASN A 72 -21.61 -43.76 7.11
C ASN A 72 -21.10 -42.74 6.05
N GLY A 73 -21.90 -42.51 5.01
CA GLY A 73 -21.49 -41.88 3.75
C GLY A 73 -21.13 -40.38 3.80
N LYS A 74 -20.00 -40.02 4.42
CA LYS A 74 -19.30 -38.76 4.12
C LYS A 74 -17.98 -39.11 3.43
N ARG A 75 -17.90 -38.88 2.11
CA ARG A 75 -16.64 -38.82 1.36
C ARG A 75 -15.76 -37.77 2.04
N CYS A 76 -14.66 -38.20 2.66
CA CYS A 76 -13.65 -37.28 3.18
C CYS A 76 -12.72 -36.90 2.02
N GLU A 77 -12.52 -35.62 1.82
CA GLU A 77 -11.59 -35.11 0.82
C GLU A 77 -10.15 -35.43 1.22
N VAL A 78 -9.30 -35.70 0.23
CA VAL A 78 -7.86 -35.92 0.43
C VAL A 78 -7.17 -34.58 0.70
N ALA A 79 -6.19 -34.59 1.59
CA ALA A 79 -5.45 -33.40 1.97
C ALA A 79 -4.72 -32.80 0.75
N PRO A 80 -4.79 -31.47 0.55
CA PRO A 80 -4.06 -30.82 -0.53
C PRO A 80 -2.53 -31.06 -0.45
N PRO A 81 -1.77 -30.74 -1.52
CA PRO A 81 -0.32 -30.84 -1.52
C PRO A 81 0.34 -30.03 -0.39
N LEU A 82 1.50 -30.49 0.05
CA LEU A 82 2.31 -29.76 1.03
C LEU A 82 2.77 -28.43 0.44
N LEU A 83 2.58 -27.35 1.21
CA LEU A 83 3.01 -26.00 0.84
C LEU A 83 4.27 -25.64 1.63
N GLU A 84 5.40 -25.54 0.94
CA GLU A 84 6.66 -25.11 1.54
C GLU A 84 6.63 -23.60 1.83
N LEU A 85 6.87 -23.26 3.10
CA LEU A 85 6.93 -21.90 3.60
C LEU A 85 8.37 -21.41 3.67
N GLU A 86 8.61 -20.18 3.21
CA GLU A 86 9.91 -19.53 3.41
C GLU A 86 10.15 -19.23 4.91
N GLU A 87 11.40 -19.11 5.34
CA GLU A 87 11.75 -18.86 6.76
C GLU A 87 11.02 -17.66 7.38
N ALA A 88 10.78 -16.63 6.57
CA ALA A 88 10.06 -15.42 6.97
C ALA A 88 8.52 -15.56 6.99
N GLU A 89 7.98 -16.66 6.47
CA GLU A 89 6.56 -17.01 6.48
C GLU A 89 6.21 -18.01 7.58
N LYS A 90 7.22 -18.66 8.18
CA LYS A 90 7.04 -19.63 9.25
C LYS A 90 6.62 -18.95 10.56
N PHE A 91 5.85 -19.69 11.36
CA PHE A 91 5.45 -19.24 12.69
C PHE A 91 6.66 -19.20 13.61
N ARG A 92 6.68 -18.25 14.53
CA ARG A 92 7.68 -18.15 15.59
C ARG A 92 7.00 -18.23 16.96
N ASP A 93 7.67 -18.86 17.90
CA ASP A 93 7.21 -18.89 19.29
C ASP A 93 7.55 -17.58 20.03
N GLY A 94 7.17 -17.51 21.31
CA GLY A 94 7.44 -16.35 22.17
C GLY A 94 8.92 -16.07 22.43
N GLU A 95 9.82 -16.99 22.07
CA GLU A 95 11.29 -16.88 22.17
C GLU A 95 11.92 -16.54 20.82
N GLY A 96 11.12 -16.40 19.76
CA GLY A 96 11.54 -16.06 18.41
C GLY A 96 12.04 -17.25 17.58
N GLN A 97 11.93 -18.47 18.11
CA GLN A 97 12.31 -19.70 17.43
C GLN A 97 11.25 -20.12 16.42
N ILE A 98 11.69 -20.69 15.30
CA ILE A 98 10.80 -21.14 14.22
C ILE A 98 10.07 -22.41 14.67
N VAL A 99 8.75 -22.40 14.53
CA VAL A 99 7.90 -23.57 14.77
C VAL A 99 7.40 -24.12 13.44
N GLU A 100 7.72 -25.39 13.18
CA GLU A 100 7.30 -26.09 11.96
C GLU A 100 5.80 -26.43 12.01
N VAL A 101 5.02 -25.72 11.19
CA VAL A 101 3.59 -25.96 11.00
C VAL A 101 3.41 -26.59 9.63
N GLU A 102 2.91 -27.83 9.59
CA GLU A 102 2.51 -28.47 8.34
C GLU A 102 1.42 -27.62 7.70
N THR A 103 1.77 -27.04 6.55
CA THR A 103 0.90 -26.14 5.79
C THR A 103 0.65 -26.78 4.44
N ARG A 104 -0.60 -26.77 3.98
CA ARG A 104 -1.03 -27.41 2.73
C ARG A 104 -1.87 -26.46 1.89
N GLY A 105 -1.94 -26.74 0.59
CA GLY A 105 -2.79 -26.03 -0.36
C GLY A 105 -2.03 -25.06 -1.27
N GLU A 106 -2.70 -23.99 -1.69
CA GLU A 106 -2.18 -23.03 -2.69
C GLU A 106 -2.07 -21.63 -2.09
N ARG A 107 -1.16 -20.80 -2.62
CA ARG A 107 -0.99 -19.38 -2.27
C ARG A 107 -2.14 -18.51 -2.79
N LYS A 108 -3.38 -18.88 -2.44
CA LYS A 108 -4.63 -18.19 -2.75
C LYS A 108 -5.43 -17.99 -1.47
N ILE A 109 -6.18 -16.88 -1.43
CA ILE A 109 -7.07 -16.59 -0.29
C ILE A 109 -8.07 -17.74 -0.15
N GLY A 110 -8.18 -18.31 1.05
CA GLY A 110 -9.09 -19.41 1.34
C GLY A 110 -8.63 -20.78 0.86
N ALA A 111 -7.39 -20.93 0.37
CA ALA A 111 -6.84 -22.22 -0.08
C ALA A 111 -5.62 -22.69 0.73
N ILE A 112 -5.37 -22.09 1.90
CA ILE A 112 -4.26 -22.42 2.80
C ILE A 112 -4.80 -23.11 4.05
N TYR A 113 -4.20 -24.24 4.39
CA TYR A 113 -4.63 -25.13 5.47
C TYR A 113 -3.46 -25.44 6.41
N PHE A 114 -3.60 -25.11 7.69
CA PHE A 114 -2.61 -25.35 8.73
C PHE A 114 -3.02 -26.56 9.57
N LYS A 115 -2.13 -27.52 9.79
CA LYS A 115 -2.46 -28.68 10.62
C LYS A 115 -2.79 -28.25 12.04
N ALA A 116 -4.00 -28.58 12.48
CA ALA A 116 -4.55 -28.07 13.74
C ALA A 116 -3.73 -28.51 14.95
N ASP A 117 -3.17 -29.72 14.94
CA ASP A 117 -2.34 -30.22 16.04
C ASP A 117 -1.06 -29.39 16.20
N HIS A 118 -0.48 -28.90 15.11
CA HIS A 118 0.72 -28.07 15.15
C HIS A 118 0.41 -26.66 15.66
N ILE A 119 -0.71 -26.06 15.21
CA ILE A 119 -1.22 -24.80 15.76
C ILE A 119 -1.58 -24.95 17.25
N GLY A 120 -2.13 -26.10 17.65
CA GLY A 120 -2.41 -26.43 19.04
C GLY A 120 -1.15 -26.40 19.92
N LYS A 121 -0.03 -26.94 19.43
CA LYS A 121 1.27 -26.89 20.10
C LYS A 121 1.79 -25.45 20.25
N LEU A 122 1.63 -24.62 19.21
CA LEU A 122 2.02 -23.20 19.23
C LEU A 122 1.34 -22.38 20.34
N VAL A 123 0.09 -22.71 20.65
CA VAL A 123 -0.66 -22.04 21.72
C VAL A 123 -0.66 -22.83 23.04
N GLU A 124 0.16 -23.89 23.11
CA GLU A 124 0.25 -24.91 24.17
C GLU A 124 -1.11 -25.37 24.70
N ASN A 125 -2.05 -25.63 23.80
CA ASN A 125 -3.17 -26.48 24.16
C ASN A 125 -2.63 -27.91 24.32
N ALA A 126 -3.11 -28.64 25.33
CA ALA A 126 -2.77 -30.05 25.49
C ALA A 126 -3.02 -30.80 24.16
N GLU A 127 -2.19 -31.80 23.85
CA GLU A 127 -2.29 -32.52 22.57
C GLU A 127 -3.72 -33.09 22.39
N GLY A 128 -4.35 -32.80 21.26
CA GLY A 128 -5.75 -33.16 20.98
C GLY A 128 -6.83 -32.25 21.59
N ASP A 129 -6.47 -31.26 22.43
CA ASP A 129 -7.43 -30.33 23.04
C ASP A 129 -7.97 -29.31 22.03
N MET A 130 -7.20 -28.94 21.00
CA MET A 130 -7.70 -28.09 19.92
C MET A 130 -8.78 -28.80 19.09
N ARG A 131 -8.59 -30.08 18.78
CA ARG A 131 -9.59 -30.93 18.14
C ARG A 131 -10.83 -31.11 19.03
N ARG A 132 -10.62 -31.30 20.33
CA ARG A 132 -11.70 -31.46 21.30
C ARG A 132 -12.52 -30.16 21.45
N LYS A 133 -11.86 -29.02 21.66
CA LYS A 133 -12.44 -27.68 21.72
C LYS A 133 -13.17 -27.34 20.42
N ALA A 134 -12.55 -27.53 19.25
CA ALA A 134 -13.17 -27.21 17.97
C ALA A 134 -14.43 -28.04 17.68
N ILE A 135 -14.40 -29.35 17.98
CA ILE A 135 -15.49 -30.28 17.66
C ILE A 135 -16.60 -30.28 18.72
N HIS A 136 -16.28 -30.20 20.02
CA HIS A 136 -17.26 -30.42 21.10
C HIS A 136 -17.85 -29.13 21.66
N SER A 137 -17.16 -27.99 21.57
CA SER A 137 -17.69 -26.73 22.11
C SER A 137 -18.54 -25.94 21.12
N GLY A 138 -18.56 -26.35 19.84
CA GLY A 138 -19.19 -25.56 18.76
C GLY A 138 -18.49 -24.22 18.49
N ALA A 139 -17.35 -23.93 19.13
CA ALA A 139 -16.66 -22.64 19.01
C ALA A 139 -16.01 -22.41 17.63
N PHE A 140 -15.86 -23.46 16.83
CA PHE A 140 -15.27 -23.44 15.50
C PHE A 140 -16.26 -23.99 14.47
N LEU A 141 -16.39 -23.31 13.34
CA LEU A 141 -17.25 -23.70 12.24
C LEU A 141 -16.51 -24.62 11.27
N LYS A 142 -17.15 -25.75 10.94
CA LYS A 142 -16.63 -26.71 9.97
C LYS A 142 -17.10 -26.35 8.56
N GLY A 143 -16.17 -26.23 7.62
CA GLY A 143 -16.49 -25.99 6.21
C GLY A 143 -15.33 -25.39 5.46
N HIS A 144 -15.37 -25.51 4.13
CA HIS A 144 -14.50 -24.71 3.27
C HIS A 144 -14.87 -23.23 3.45
N GLN A 145 -13.84 -22.39 3.60
CA GLN A 145 -13.93 -20.95 3.95
C GLN A 145 -14.39 -20.63 5.39
N GLU A 146 -14.61 -21.64 6.24
CA GLU A 146 -14.94 -21.45 7.65
C GLU A 146 -13.68 -21.51 8.54
N ASP A 147 -13.77 -22.03 9.75
CA ASP A 147 -12.63 -22.10 10.66
C ASP A 147 -11.76 -23.34 10.40
N TYR A 148 -12.36 -24.50 10.08
CA TYR A 148 -11.61 -25.74 9.86
C TYR A 148 -12.23 -26.70 8.85
N VAL A 149 -11.36 -27.55 8.29
CA VAL A 149 -11.70 -28.67 7.41
C VAL A 149 -11.05 -29.94 7.94
N VAL A 150 -11.62 -31.10 7.60
CA VAL A 150 -11.04 -32.41 7.97
C VAL A 150 -10.70 -33.13 6.68
N PHE A 151 -9.41 -33.36 6.47
CA PHE A 151 -8.89 -34.08 5.31
C PHE A 151 -8.40 -35.47 5.70
N GLN A 152 -8.40 -36.36 4.71
CA GLN A 152 -7.72 -37.63 4.77
C GLN A 152 -6.27 -37.48 4.29
N ASN A 153 -5.30 -38.03 5.00
CA ASN A 153 -3.88 -37.85 4.68
C ASN A 153 -3.52 -38.32 3.26
N SER A 154 -4.02 -39.49 2.86
CA SER A 154 -3.90 -40.01 1.50
C SER A 154 -5.01 -41.01 1.22
N ILE A 155 -5.15 -41.42 -0.04
CA ILE A 155 -6.10 -42.47 -0.44
C ILE A 155 -5.82 -43.78 0.32
N GLU A 156 -4.54 -44.09 0.54
CA GLU A 156 -4.06 -45.27 1.25
C GLU A 156 -4.17 -45.14 2.78
N ASN A 157 -3.89 -43.95 3.33
CA ASN A 157 -3.94 -43.67 4.76
C ASN A 157 -5.25 -42.96 5.12
N ARG A 158 -6.24 -43.75 5.55
CA ARG A 158 -7.57 -43.27 5.97
C ARG A 158 -7.59 -42.44 7.27
N ALA A 159 -6.43 -42.12 7.86
CA ALA A 159 -6.34 -41.22 8.99
C ALA A 159 -6.88 -39.83 8.62
N ARG A 160 -7.83 -39.36 9.43
CA ARG A 160 -8.47 -38.05 9.27
C ARG A 160 -7.80 -37.02 10.17
N ASN A 161 -7.22 -36.00 9.57
CA ASN A 161 -6.58 -34.90 10.27
C ASN A 161 -7.37 -33.60 10.10
N MET A 162 -7.40 -32.82 11.18
CA MET A 162 -8.04 -31.52 11.18
C MET A 162 -7.04 -30.46 10.73
N PHE A 163 -7.46 -29.63 9.79
CA PHE A 163 -6.70 -28.49 9.33
C PHE A 163 -7.50 -27.21 9.56
N LEU A 164 -6.87 -26.20 10.13
CA LEU A 164 -7.41 -24.87 10.29
C LEU A 164 -7.20 -24.07 9.02
N MET A 165 -8.21 -23.34 8.60
CA MET A 165 -8.01 -22.26 7.64
C MET A 165 -7.44 -21.05 8.36
N TYR A 166 -6.96 -20.04 7.63
CA TYR A 166 -6.35 -18.84 8.22
C TYR A 166 -7.26 -18.17 9.26
N ARG A 167 -8.57 -18.10 8.99
CA ARG A 167 -9.58 -17.59 9.94
C ARG A 167 -9.63 -18.43 11.23
N GLY A 168 -9.64 -19.75 11.12
CA GLY A 168 -9.61 -20.65 12.27
C GLY A 168 -8.30 -20.58 13.06
N ALA A 169 -7.17 -20.38 12.38
CA ALA A 169 -5.89 -20.14 13.04
C ALA A 169 -5.93 -18.84 13.86
N ILE A 170 -6.40 -17.72 13.29
CA ILE A 170 -6.60 -16.46 14.02
C ILE A 170 -7.51 -16.68 15.24
N ARG A 171 -8.64 -17.37 15.06
CA ARG A 171 -9.56 -17.69 16.16
C ARG A 171 -8.87 -18.51 17.25
N ALA A 172 -8.05 -19.50 16.88
CA ALA A 172 -7.28 -20.30 17.82
C ALA A 172 -6.29 -19.45 18.64
N PHE A 173 -5.57 -18.54 17.99
CA PHE A 173 -4.70 -17.60 18.70
C PHE A 173 -5.50 -16.66 19.62
N ALA A 174 -6.59 -16.07 19.12
CA ALA A 174 -7.41 -15.09 19.84
C ALA A 174 -8.16 -15.68 21.04
N SER A 175 -8.58 -16.95 20.94
CA SER A 175 -9.27 -17.66 22.02
C SER A 175 -8.31 -18.31 23.01
N SER A 176 -7.01 -18.38 22.70
CA SER A 176 -6.02 -18.91 23.61
C SER A 176 -5.84 -17.96 24.79
N ARG A 177 -5.83 -18.53 26.00
CA ARG A 177 -5.47 -17.81 27.22
C ARG A 177 -3.96 -17.86 27.49
N ASN A 178 -3.19 -18.50 26.62
CA ASN A 178 -1.75 -18.66 26.78
C ASN A 178 -1.01 -17.37 26.39
N PRO A 179 -0.10 -16.84 27.23
CA PRO A 179 0.76 -15.71 26.88
C PRO A 179 1.54 -15.87 25.57
N LYS A 180 1.92 -17.10 25.19
CA LYS A 180 2.65 -17.39 23.93
C LYS A 180 1.83 -17.09 22.67
N ALA A 181 0.51 -17.03 22.75
CA ALA A 181 -0.34 -16.61 21.62
C ALA A 181 -0.40 -15.08 21.44
N ARG A 182 -0.02 -14.30 22.47
CA ARG A 182 -0.11 -12.83 22.45
C ARG A 182 0.81 -12.18 21.41
N PRO A 183 2.09 -12.56 21.24
CA PRO A 183 2.95 -11.93 20.24
C PRO A 183 2.38 -11.99 18.83
N PHE A 184 1.76 -13.12 18.45
CA PHE A 184 1.09 -13.25 17.16
C PHE A 184 -0.11 -12.30 17.04
N LEU A 185 -0.94 -12.22 18.08
CA LEU A 185 -2.09 -11.31 18.09
C LEU A 185 -1.65 -9.84 18.07
N GLU A 186 -0.63 -9.46 18.82
CA GLU A 186 -0.07 -8.12 18.83
C GLU A 186 0.48 -7.74 17.46
N TRP A 187 1.19 -8.65 16.80
CA TRP A 187 1.63 -8.47 15.42
C TRP A 187 0.44 -8.28 14.46
N ALA A 188 -0.57 -9.15 14.51
CA ALA A 188 -1.74 -9.07 13.64
C ALA A 188 -2.56 -7.79 13.89
N VAL A 189 -2.76 -7.42 15.16
CA VAL A 189 -3.44 -6.18 15.56
C VAL A 189 -2.66 -4.97 15.09
N LYS A 190 -1.33 -4.95 15.23
CA LYS A 190 -0.49 -3.85 14.74
C LYS A 190 -0.65 -3.67 13.23
N ILE A 191 -0.62 -4.75 12.44
CA ILE A 191 -0.83 -4.69 10.99
C ILE A 191 -2.21 -4.13 10.68
N LEU A 192 -3.26 -4.71 11.26
CA LEU A 192 -4.65 -4.33 10.97
C LEU A 192 -4.93 -2.88 11.39
N GLN A 193 -4.49 -2.50 12.60
CA GLN A 193 -4.65 -1.15 13.14
C GLN A 193 -3.88 -0.13 12.29
N THR A 194 -2.66 -0.44 11.88
CA THR A 194 -1.87 0.46 11.02
C THR A 194 -2.51 0.60 9.64
N ALA A 195 -2.98 -0.50 9.04
CA ALA A 195 -3.65 -0.47 7.75
C ALA A 195 -4.95 0.35 7.78
N GLN A 196 -5.77 0.19 8.83
CA GLN A 196 -7.09 0.82 8.94
C GLN A 196 -7.05 2.25 9.49
N LEU A 197 -6.25 2.48 10.54
CA LEU A 197 -6.28 3.69 11.37
C LEU A 197 -4.91 4.39 11.48
N GLY A 198 -3.84 3.81 10.92
CA GLY A 198 -2.51 4.41 10.96
C GLY A 198 -2.44 5.74 10.23
N SER A 199 -1.36 6.49 10.47
CA SER A 199 -1.06 7.67 9.64
C SER A 199 -0.68 7.23 8.21
N ASP A 200 -0.68 8.15 7.24
CA ASP A 200 -0.19 7.85 5.89
C ASP A 200 1.26 7.34 5.89
N THR A 201 2.09 7.83 6.83
CA THR A 201 3.49 7.39 6.97
C THR A 201 3.58 5.97 7.50
N ASP A 202 2.78 5.61 8.51
CA ASP A 202 2.81 4.27 9.08
C ASP A 202 2.21 3.24 8.11
N ARG A 203 1.15 3.62 7.37
CA ARG A 203 0.60 2.80 6.29
C ARG A 203 1.63 2.54 5.19
N ALA A 204 2.40 3.56 4.80
CA ALA A 204 3.42 3.41 3.77
C ALA A 204 4.60 2.53 4.24
N ALA A 205 5.03 2.67 5.49
CA ALA A 205 6.05 1.82 6.09
C ALA A 205 5.59 0.36 6.18
N LEU A 206 4.35 0.14 6.65
CA LEU A 206 3.74 -1.19 6.67
C LEU A 206 3.60 -1.76 5.26
N ALA A 207 3.18 -0.95 4.28
CA ALA A 207 3.09 -1.39 2.90
C ALA A 207 4.47 -1.81 2.37
N ALA A 208 5.54 -1.09 2.68
CA ALA A 208 6.89 -1.49 2.29
C ALA A 208 7.33 -2.80 2.97
N GLU A 209 7.04 -2.96 4.27
CA GLU A 209 7.34 -4.17 5.06
C GLU A 209 6.59 -5.39 4.51
N VAL A 210 5.30 -5.24 4.21
CA VAL A 210 4.42 -6.32 3.74
C VAL A 210 4.62 -6.62 2.26
N SER A 211 4.85 -5.59 1.43
CA SER A 211 4.77 -5.73 -0.03
C SER A 211 6.00 -6.35 -0.67
N ARG A 212 7.09 -6.62 0.08
CA ARG A 212 8.38 -7.15 -0.44
C ARG A 212 8.62 -6.70 -1.88
N VAL A 213 8.72 -5.38 -2.09
CA VAL A 213 8.48 -4.75 -3.40
C VAL A 213 9.37 -5.39 -4.48
N ASP A 214 8.75 -6.17 -5.36
CA ASP A 214 9.44 -6.74 -6.50
C ASP A 214 9.94 -5.62 -7.43
N LEU A 215 10.97 -5.93 -8.22
CA LEU A 215 11.59 -4.93 -9.09
C LEU A 215 10.59 -4.33 -10.11
N LYS A 216 9.54 -5.08 -10.48
CA LYS A 216 8.52 -4.68 -11.44
C LYS A 216 7.56 -3.63 -10.86
N ALA A 217 7.15 -3.79 -9.60
CA ALA A 217 6.36 -2.83 -8.86
C ALA A 217 7.15 -1.54 -8.63
N ALA A 218 8.42 -1.63 -8.24
CA ALA A 218 9.30 -0.48 -8.11
C ALA A 218 9.41 0.31 -9.43
N LEU A 219 9.59 -0.38 -10.56
CA LEU A 219 9.59 0.22 -11.90
C LEU A 219 8.31 1.01 -12.20
N GLN A 220 7.13 0.46 -11.90
CA GLN A 220 5.86 1.14 -12.12
C GLN A 220 5.72 2.42 -11.30
N VAL A 221 6.32 2.47 -10.11
CA VAL A 221 6.36 3.67 -9.27
C VAL A 221 7.28 4.72 -9.88
N PHE A 222 8.51 4.34 -10.24
CA PHE A 222 9.50 5.30 -10.76
C PHE A 222 9.07 5.93 -12.08
N ARG A 223 8.41 5.17 -12.97
CA ARG A 223 7.82 5.70 -14.22
C ARG A 223 6.78 6.81 -13.99
N LYS A 224 6.23 6.92 -12.78
CA LYS A 224 5.22 7.91 -12.41
C LYS A 224 5.79 9.10 -11.62
N CYS A 225 7.06 9.06 -11.16
CA CYS A 225 7.68 10.21 -10.51
C CYS A 225 8.24 11.16 -11.60
N THR A 226 7.98 12.46 -11.46
CA THR A 226 8.50 13.51 -12.36
C THR A 226 8.94 14.70 -11.50
N PRO A 227 10.21 15.17 -11.62
CA PRO A 227 11.27 14.66 -12.49
C PRO A 227 11.68 13.23 -12.14
N ALA A 228 12.29 12.52 -13.10
CA ALA A 228 12.75 11.16 -12.89
C ALA A 228 13.77 11.13 -11.75
N PRO A 229 13.59 10.25 -10.75
CA PRO A 229 14.51 10.19 -9.63
C PRO A 229 15.87 9.64 -10.09
N ALA A 230 16.93 10.17 -9.50
CA ALA A 230 18.32 9.77 -9.70
C ALA A 230 18.98 9.44 -8.36
N GLY A 231 20.10 8.71 -8.34
CA GLY A 231 20.85 8.46 -7.12
C GLY A 231 21.37 7.04 -7.02
N LEU A 232 21.45 6.51 -5.79
CA LEU A 232 21.98 5.17 -5.52
C LEU A 232 20.86 4.18 -5.27
N TYR A 233 21.06 2.94 -5.69
CA TYR A 233 20.12 1.84 -5.50
C TYR A 233 20.80 0.63 -4.87
N LEU A 234 20.00 -0.20 -4.20
CA LEU A 234 20.34 -1.51 -3.70
C LEU A 234 19.24 -2.50 -4.11
N ILE A 235 19.62 -3.56 -4.79
CA ILE A 235 18.74 -4.63 -5.26
C ILE A 235 19.23 -5.95 -4.68
N ARG A 236 18.33 -6.74 -4.09
CA ARG A 236 18.61 -8.15 -3.83
C ARG A 236 18.35 -8.93 -5.10
N VAL A 237 19.32 -9.72 -5.56
CA VAL A 237 19.17 -10.57 -6.74
C VAL A 237 18.52 -11.91 -6.37
N GLY A 238 18.93 -12.52 -5.25
CA GLY A 238 18.45 -13.81 -4.79
C GLY A 238 19.24 -14.32 -3.58
N THR A 239 18.98 -15.55 -3.16
CA THR A 239 19.82 -16.26 -2.18
C THR A 239 21.01 -16.91 -2.90
N VAL A 240 22.09 -17.18 -2.17
CA VAL A 240 23.23 -17.94 -2.73
C VAL A 240 22.76 -19.33 -3.17
N ALA A 241 21.88 -19.99 -2.40
CA ALA A 241 21.32 -21.29 -2.76
C ALA A 241 20.69 -21.30 -4.17
N ASP A 242 19.80 -20.34 -4.44
CA ASP A 242 19.06 -20.25 -5.70
C ASP A 242 19.98 -19.89 -6.88
N LEU A 243 20.99 -19.07 -6.62
CA LEU A 243 21.87 -18.51 -7.66
C LEU A 243 23.12 -19.36 -7.92
N ARG A 244 23.49 -20.26 -7.01
CA ARG A 244 24.68 -21.12 -7.12
C ARG A 244 24.81 -21.84 -8.47
N PRO A 245 23.78 -22.55 -8.98
CA PRO A 245 23.90 -23.25 -10.26
C PRO A 245 24.00 -22.30 -11.46
N ALA A 246 23.38 -21.13 -11.37
CA ALA A 246 23.34 -20.17 -12.46
C ALA A 246 24.56 -19.24 -12.49
N MET A 247 25.16 -18.90 -11.35
CA MET A 247 26.26 -17.94 -11.25
C MET A 247 27.61 -18.58 -10.95
N GLY A 248 27.68 -19.92 -10.85
CA GLY A 248 28.93 -20.63 -10.56
C GLY A 248 29.54 -20.21 -9.22
N LEU A 249 28.70 -20.01 -8.19
CA LEU A 249 29.13 -19.53 -6.87
C LEU A 249 29.93 -20.62 -6.14
N LEU A 250 31.05 -20.23 -5.54
CA LEU A 250 31.94 -21.15 -4.83
C LEU A 250 31.30 -21.68 -3.53
N ASN A 251 31.59 -22.94 -3.19
CA ASN A 251 30.98 -23.66 -2.05
C ASN A 251 31.35 -23.11 -0.67
N ASN A 252 32.24 -22.12 -0.60
CA ASN A 252 32.65 -21.46 0.64
C ASN A 252 31.66 -20.36 1.09
N CYS A 253 30.74 -19.94 0.22
CA CYS A 253 29.67 -19.02 0.58
C CYS A 253 28.49 -19.78 1.20
N ASN A 254 27.88 -19.22 2.25
CA ASN A 254 26.70 -19.83 2.87
C ASN A 254 25.47 -19.68 1.95
N ASP A 255 24.71 -20.75 1.77
CA ASP A 255 23.51 -20.81 0.93
C ASP A 255 22.42 -19.83 1.37
N ASP A 256 22.36 -19.53 2.67
CA ASP A 256 21.44 -18.56 3.25
C ASP A 256 21.84 -17.09 2.99
N ASP A 257 23.06 -16.82 2.53
CA ASP A 257 23.51 -15.45 2.29
C ASP A 257 22.82 -14.87 1.05
N LEU A 258 22.84 -13.53 0.95
CA LEU A 258 22.11 -12.82 -0.09
C LEU A 258 23.08 -12.26 -1.13
N ALA A 259 22.79 -12.50 -2.40
CA ALA A 259 23.44 -11.78 -3.49
C ALA A 259 22.75 -10.42 -3.68
N VAL A 260 23.50 -9.34 -3.50
CA VAL A 260 22.99 -7.98 -3.65
C VAL A 260 23.78 -7.21 -4.69
N LYS A 261 23.09 -6.40 -5.49
CA LYS A 261 23.65 -5.46 -6.45
C LYS A 261 23.46 -4.02 -5.95
N TRP A 262 24.54 -3.26 -5.93
CA TRP A 262 24.48 -1.81 -5.73
C TRP A 262 24.88 -1.07 -7.00
N GLY A 263 24.58 0.22 -7.04
CA GLY A 263 25.11 1.13 -8.05
C GLY A 263 24.40 2.46 -8.05
N ARG A 264 24.75 3.32 -9.01
CA ARG A 264 24.09 4.60 -9.25
C ARG A 264 23.32 4.67 -10.55
N THR A 265 22.36 5.57 -10.60
CA THR A 265 21.59 5.86 -11.81
C THR A 265 21.22 7.34 -11.91
N LYS A 266 21.07 7.81 -13.15
CA LYS A 266 20.45 9.11 -13.45
C LYS A 266 18.93 9.00 -13.59
N ASP A 267 18.42 7.78 -13.74
CA ASP A 267 17.01 7.46 -13.87
C ASP A 267 16.76 6.08 -13.25
N PHE A 268 15.98 6.02 -12.16
CA PHE A 268 15.63 4.74 -11.56
C PHE A 268 14.74 3.88 -12.46
N ALA A 269 13.79 4.45 -13.20
CA ALA A 269 12.89 3.66 -14.04
C ALA A 269 13.66 2.93 -15.14
N ASP A 270 14.52 3.65 -15.88
CA ASP A 270 15.33 3.02 -16.93
C ASP A 270 16.24 1.94 -16.34
N ARG A 271 16.87 2.24 -15.21
CA ARG A 271 17.78 1.30 -14.55
C ARG A 271 17.07 0.05 -14.01
N MET A 272 15.89 0.19 -13.41
CA MET A 272 15.12 -0.96 -12.95
C MET A 272 14.66 -1.81 -14.12
N ALA A 273 14.30 -1.21 -15.26
CA ALA A 273 13.95 -1.94 -16.48
C ALA A 273 15.15 -2.72 -17.05
N THR A 274 16.34 -2.11 -17.08
CA THR A 274 17.58 -2.81 -17.48
C THR A 274 17.87 -3.99 -16.57
N HIS A 275 17.82 -3.78 -15.25
CA HIS A 275 18.11 -4.84 -14.28
C HIS A 275 17.08 -5.96 -14.31
N LEU A 276 15.81 -5.64 -14.56
CA LEU A 276 14.77 -6.65 -14.70
C LEU A 276 15.10 -7.58 -15.88
N ALA A 277 15.45 -7.02 -17.03
CA ALA A 277 15.87 -7.81 -18.20
C ALA A 277 17.16 -8.61 -17.93
N ASP A 278 18.15 -8.00 -17.24
CA ASP A 278 19.40 -8.67 -16.90
C ASP A 278 19.20 -9.84 -15.95
N PHE A 279 18.32 -9.71 -14.95
CA PHE A 279 18.11 -10.74 -13.94
C PHE A 279 17.10 -11.81 -14.35
N GLU A 280 16.12 -11.50 -15.21
CA GLU A 280 15.24 -12.51 -15.80
C GLU A 280 16.01 -13.56 -16.61
N SER A 281 17.18 -13.20 -17.14
CA SER A 281 18.05 -14.14 -17.87
C SER A 281 18.80 -15.14 -16.97
N ILE A 282 18.78 -14.95 -15.64
CA ILE A 282 19.51 -15.76 -14.65
C ILE A 282 18.52 -16.71 -13.96
N PRO A 283 18.61 -18.03 -14.18
CA PRO A 283 17.79 -19.00 -13.45
C PRO A 283 17.93 -18.86 -11.93
N GLY A 284 16.81 -18.83 -11.21
CA GLY A 284 16.79 -18.69 -9.75
C GLY A 284 16.83 -17.25 -9.23
N ALA A 285 17.08 -16.25 -10.09
CA ALA A 285 17.03 -14.85 -9.66
C ALA A 285 15.61 -14.39 -9.31
N ARG A 286 15.48 -13.72 -8.17
CA ARG A 286 14.23 -13.10 -7.67
C ARG A 286 14.53 -11.66 -7.25
N PRO A 287 14.65 -10.74 -8.23
CA PRO A 287 15.11 -9.39 -7.96
C PRO A 287 14.09 -8.59 -7.13
N VAL A 288 14.55 -8.05 -6.00
CA VAL A 288 13.77 -7.23 -5.08
C VAL A 288 14.47 -5.90 -4.87
N PHE A 289 13.72 -4.81 -5.01
CA PHE A 289 14.23 -3.48 -4.74
C PHE A 289 14.29 -3.25 -3.23
N LEU A 290 15.50 -3.14 -2.67
CA LEU A 290 15.68 -3.01 -1.22
C LEU A 290 15.68 -1.54 -0.77
N LYS A 291 16.45 -0.69 -1.46
CA LYS A 291 16.63 0.71 -1.04
C LYS A 291 17.02 1.57 -2.23
N GLY A 292 16.46 2.76 -2.30
CA GLY A 292 16.93 3.86 -3.15
C GLY A 292 17.20 5.08 -2.29
N ILE A 293 18.25 5.82 -2.62
CA ILE A 293 18.51 7.13 -2.03
C ILE A 293 18.71 8.14 -3.15
N ASN A 294 18.05 9.30 -3.01
CA ASN A 294 18.17 10.37 -3.99
C ASN A 294 19.48 11.10 -3.71
N VAL A 295 20.37 11.11 -4.69
CA VAL A 295 21.67 11.77 -4.60
C VAL A 295 21.86 12.57 -5.87
N ASP A 296 22.24 13.83 -5.70
CA ASP A 296 22.50 14.71 -6.84
C ASP A 296 23.52 14.06 -7.79
N PRO A 297 23.38 14.25 -9.12
CA PRO A 297 24.26 13.60 -10.10
C PRO A 297 25.75 13.88 -9.89
N PHE A 298 26.09 15.05 -9.32
CA PHE A 298 27.46 15.47 -9.06
C PHE A 298 28.16 14.61 -7.97
N PRO A 299 27.63 14.49 -6.74
CA PRO A 299 28.22 13.62 -5.73
C PRO A 299 27.92 12.12 -5.89
N ALA A 300 26.99 11.72 -6.77
CA ALA A 300 26.55 10.32 -6.89
C ALA A 300 27.69 9.30 -7.11
N SER A 301 28.72 9.68 -7.89
CA SER A 301 29.88 8.80 -8.09
C SER A 301 30.70 8.60 -6.82
N ARG A 302 30.88 9.65 -6.01
CA ARG A 302 31.59 9.56 -4.74
C ARG A 302 30.81 8.72 -3.74
N ALA A 303 29.48 8.89 -3.69
CA ALA A 303 28.62 8.10 -2.83
C ALA A 303 28.64 6.61 -3.21
N GLU A 304 28.67 6.28 -4.51
CA GLU A 304 28.85 4.90 -4.99
C GLU A 304 30.20 4.31 -4.55
N THR A 305 31.29 5.08 -4.63
CA THR A 305 32.61 4.66 -4.16
C THR A 305 32.63 4.36 -2.66
N LEU A 306 31.92 5.14 -1.84
CA LEU A 306 31.81 4.89 -0.39
C LEU A 306 31.13 3.55 -0.10
N ILE A 307 30.08 3.20 -0.84
CA ILE A 307 29.44 1.87 -0.73
C ILE A 307 30.43 0.78 -1.14
N ALA A 308 31.14 0.95 -2.26
CA ALA A 308 32.12 -0.04 -2.71
C ALA A 308 33.23 -0.27 -1.66
N HIS A 309 33.71 0.81 -1.02
CA HIS A 309 34.68 0.72 0.07
C HIS A 309 34.11 0.02 1.30
N PHE A 310 32.85 0.32 1.67
CA PHE A 310 32.17 -0.32 2.78
C PHE A 310 32.01 -1.83 2.56
N VAL A 311 31.55 -2.23 1.38
CA VAL A 311 31.40 -3.63 0.98
C VAL A 311 32.76 -4.34 1.04
N ALA A 312 33.80 -3.73 0.47
CA ALA A 312 35.17 -4.28 0.50
C ALA A 312 35.74 -4.41 1.93
N ALA A 313 35.51 -3.41 2.79
CA ALA A 313 36.00 -3.41 4.18
C ALA A 313 35.36 -4.50 5.04
N ASN A 314 34.13 -4.91 4.72
CA ASN A 314 33.46 -6.03 5.37
C ASN A 314 33.81 -7.39 4.74
N GLY A 315 34.67 -7.42 3.72
CA GLY A 315 35.05 -8.65 3.02
C GLY A 315 33.94 -9.26 2.17
N TRP A 316 32.85 -8.52 1.91
CA TRP A 316 31.74 -9.00 1.10
C TRP A 316 32.13 -8.93 -0.37
N LYS A 317 32.32 -10.08 -1.00
CA LYS A 317 32.71 -10.19 -2.41
C LYS A 317 31.89 -11.27 -3.09
N LEU A 318 31.69 -11.13 -4.40
CA LEU A 318 31.16 -12.22 -5.20
C LEU A 318 32.29 -13.21 -5.47
N GLU A 319 32.22 -14.37 -4.83
CA GLU A 319 33.15 -15.47 -5.06
C GLU A 319 32.52 -16.45 -6.06
N SER A 320 32.87 -16.28 -7.34
CA SER A 320 32.34 -17.09 -8.44
C SER A 320 33.47 -17.52 -9.38
N THR A 321 33.20 -18.56 -10.18
CA THR A 321 34.08 -19.02 -11.25
C THR A 321 34.14 -18.06 -12.46
N GLY A 322 33.33 -16.99 -12.45
CA GLY A 322 33.17 -16.05 -13.56
C GLY A 322 32.28 -16.58 -14.70
N LEU A 323 31.81 -17.83 -14.61
CA LEU A 323 30.91 -18.47 -15.58
C LEU A 323 29.46 -18.38 -15.09
N GLU A 324 28.62 -17.67 -15.84
CA GLU A 324 27.18 -17.58 -15.61
C GLU A 324 26.40 -18.40 -16.65
N THR A 325 25.52 -19.28 -16.20
CA THR A 325 24.53 -19.98 -17.03
C THR A 325 23.36 -19.06 -17.32
N ILE A 326 23.09 -18.81 -18.61
CA ILE A 326 21.94 -18.03 -19.07
C ILE A 326 20.74 -18.98 -19.27
N SER A 327 19.51 -18.43 -19.26
CA SER A 327 18.24 -19.11 -19.55
C SER A 327 18.29 -20.16 -20.68
N ASP A 328 19.14 -19.96 -21.68
CA ASP A 328 19.26 -20.83 -22.86
C ASP A 328 20.25 -22.01 -22.65
N GLY A 329 20.74 -22.21 -21.41
CA GLY A 329 21.70 -23.26 -21.05
C GLY A 329 23.15 -23.00 -21.49
N ARG A 330 23.43 -21.83 -22.07
CA ARG A 330 24.78 -21.41 -22.47
C ARG A 330 25.51 -20.71 -21.33
N PHE A 331 26.83 -20.83 -21.29
CA PHE A 331 27.67 -20.14 -20.33
C PHE A 331 28.22 -18.84 -20.91
N GLN A 332 28.17 -17.76 -20.14
CA GLN A 332 28.79 -16.48 -20.47
C GLN A 332 29.73 -16.04 -19.34
N HIS A 333 30.92 -15.59 -19.71
CA HIS A 333 31.82 -14.99 -18.73
C HIS A 333 31.35 -13.57 -18.40
N ARG A 334 30.88 -13.33 -17.16
CA ARG A 334 30.50 -11.99 -16.69
C ARG A 334 31.16 -11.71 -15.36
N ASN A 335 32.05 -10.72 -15.35
CA ASN A 335 32.65 -10.25 -14.12
C ASN A 335 31.76 -9.14 -13.53
N ARG A 336 31.05 -9.43 -12.44
CA ARG A 336 30.12 -8.49 -11.80
C ARG A 336 30.73 -7.94 -10.51
N THR A 337 31.56 -6.91 -10.65
CA THR A 337 32.21 -6.21 -9.52
C THR A 337 31.22 -5.48 -8.61
N GLU A 338 30.02 -5.22 -9.10
CA GLU A 338 28.93 -4.51 -8.40
C GLU A 338 27.94 -5.46 -7.73
N ILE A 339 28.24 -6.76 -7.66
CA ILE A 339 27.48 -7.75 -6.88
C ILE A 339 28.36 -8.26 -5.75
N ALA A 340 27.77 -8.46 -4.57
CA ALA A 340 28.43 -9.03 -3.40
C ALA A 340 27.50 -10.02 -2.71
N ILE A 341 28.12 -10.98 -2.07
CA ILE A 341 27.46 -11.90 -1.16
C ILE A 341 27.51 -11.27 0.23
N VAL A 342 26.32 -10.97 0.78
CA VAL A 342 26.16 -10.30 2.06
C VAL A 342 25.43 -11.26 3.01
N PRO A 343 26.03 -11.56 4.17
CA PRO A 343 25.36 -12.38 5.17
C PRO A 343 24.05 -11.74 5.63
N LYS A 344 23.03 -12.56 5.97
CA LYS A 344 21.76 -12.07 6.51
C LYS A 344 21.98 -11.09 7.69
N SER A 345 22.96 -11.36 8.55
CA SER A 345 23.34 -10.50 9.69
C SER A 345 23.99 -9.17 9.28
N GLY A 346 24.64 -9.12 8.11
CA GLY A 346 25.27 -7.94 7.53
C GLY A 346 24.32 -6.98 6.82
N MET A 347 23.14 -7.46 6.42
CA MET A 347 22.16 -6.66 5.68
C MET A 347 21.71 -5.40 6.40
N ARG A 348 21.49 -5.50 7.72
CA ARG A 348 21.14 -4.33 8.53
C ARG A 348 22.22 -3.26 8.47
N LYS A 349 23.49 -3.66 8.60
CA LYS A 349 24.64 -2.73 8.51
C LYS A 349 24.71 -2.04 7.14
N LEU A 350 24.44 -2.77 6.06
CA LEU A 350 24.42 -2.21 4.71
C LEU A 350 23.29 -1.20 4.52
N LEU A 351 22.08 -1.51 5.00
CA LEU A 351 20.94 -0.59 4.94
C LEU A 351 21.16 0.67 5.80
N ASP A 352 21.79 0.51 6.97
CA ASP A 352 22.19 1.63 7.82
C ASP A 352 23.20 2.54 7.11
N GLU A 353 24.14 1.96 6.34
CA GLU A 353 25.11 2.74 5.56
C GLU A 353 24.45 3.55 4.45
N TYR A 354 23.49 2.99 3.72
CA TYR A 354 22.66 3.76 2.78
C TYR A 354 21.92 4.91 3.46
N THR A 355 21.46 4.70 4.69
CA THR A 355 20.77 5.74 5.47
C THR A 355 21.72 6.86 5.87
N LYS A 356 22.97 6.56 6.23
CA LYS A 356 24.00 7.59 6.47
C LYS A 356 24.33 8.37 5.22
N LEU A 357 24.58 7.69 4.10
CA LEU A 357 24.85 8.34 2.81
C LEU A 357 23.69 9.24 2.40
N GLN A 358 22.45 8.81 2.64
CA GLN A 358 21.29 9.67 2.39
C GLN A 358 21.38 10.97 3.20
N GLN A 359 21.82 10.94 4.45
CA GLN A 359 21.97 12.13 5.29
C GLN A 359 23.15 13.00 4.82
N ASP A 360 24.30 12.40 4.55
CA ASP A 360 25.51 13.10 4.13
C ASP A 360 25.35 13.82 2.79
N PHE A 361 24.60 13.20 1.87
CA PHE A 361 24.35 13.73 0.53
C PHE A 361 23.00 14.42 0.36
N ALA A 362 22.16 14.48 1.40
CA ALA A 362 20.91 15.25 1.39
C ALA A 362 21.12 16.77 1.39
N GLY A 363 22.33 17.26 1.69
CA GLY A 363 22.59 18.69 1.90
C GLY A 363 22.14 19.61 0.75
N GLY A 364 22.30 19.20 -0.50
CA GLY A 364 21.83 19.97 -1.67
C GLY A 364 20.30 20.00 -1.77
N PHE A 365 19.65 18.86 -1.53
CA PHE A 365 18.20 18.73 -1.56
C PHE A 365 17.52 19.43 -0.37
N ALA A 366 18.14 19.40 0.81
CA ALA A 366 17.67 20.11 2.00
C ALA A 366 17.64 21.63 1.78
N ALA A 367 18.69 22.19 1.17
CA ALA A 367 18.74 23.62 0.84
C ALA A 367 17.65 24.02 -0.17
N ILE A 368 17.38 23.16 -1.17
CA ILE A 368 16.29 23.38 -2.13
C ILE A 368 14.92 23.29 -1.44
N LEU A 369 14.75 22.34 -0.53
CA LEU A 369 13.51 22.15 0.23
C LEU A 369 13.22 23.35 1.13
N ASP A 370 14.23 23.86 1.85
CA ASP A 370 14.13 25.07 2.67
C ASP A 370 13.74 26.28 1.82
N LYS A 371 14.38 26.43 0.65
CA LYS A 371 14.02 27.50 -0.28
C LYS A 371 12.58 27.38 -0.78
N SER A 372 12.12 26.16 -1.08
CA SER A 372 10.74 25.91 -1.50
C SER A 372 9.74 26.28 -0.41
N GLN A 373 10.03 25.94 0.85
CA GLN A 373 9.17 26.28 1.99
C GLN A 373 9.11 27.80 2.23
N ASN A 374 10.25 28.50 2.08
CA ASN A 374 10.28 29.94 2.21
C ASN A 374 9.48 30.63 1.09
N LEU A 375 9.58 30.15 -0.14
CA LEU A 375 8.78 30.65 -1.26
C LEU A 375 7.28 30.38 -1.07
N GLU A 376 6.89 29.23 -0.52
CA GLU A 376 5.48 28.95 -0.17
C GLU A 376 4.96 29.94 0.87
N LYS A 377 5.73 30.20 1.93
CA LYS A 377 5.37 31.21 2.95
C LYS A 377 5.28 32.63 2.37
N GLU A 378 6.18 33.00 1.47
CA GLU A 378 6.13 34.29 0.78
C GLU A 378 4.88 34.41 -0.09
N ALA A 379 4.49 33.34 -0.80
CA ALA A 379 3.27 33.32 -1.59
C ALA A 379 2.01 33.47 -0.71
N GLU A 380 1.95 32.75 0.41
CA GLU A 380 0.86 32.88 1.38
C GLU A 380 0.77 34.32 1.95
N HIS A 381 1.92 34.93 2.24
CA HIS A 381 1.97 36.31 2.72
C HIS A 381 1.46 37.32 1.69
N VAL A 382 1.88 37.18 0.43
CA VAL A 382 1.44 38.04 -0.68
C VAL A 382 -0.07 37.88 -0.92
N GLU A 383 -0.59 36.64 -0.86
CA GLU A 383 -2.03 36.39 -1.00
C GLU A 383 -2.82 37.05 0.14
N ALA A 384 -2.34 36.97 1.38
CA ALA A 384 -2.97 37.63 2.52
C ALA A 384 -3.00 39.16 2.38
N LEU A 385 -1.89 39.77 1.93
CA LEU A 385 -1.83 41.21 1.66
C LEU A 385 -2.80 41.63 0.55
N TYR A 386 -2.90 40.84 -0.51
CA TYR A 386 -3.83 41.11 -1.61
C TYR A 386 -5.29 41.02 -1.14
N GLN A 387 -5.64 40.02 -0.34
CA GLN A 387 -6.99 39.90 0.23
C GLN A 387 -7.34 41.04 1.17
N ALA A 388 -6.39 41.50 2.00
CA ALA A 388 -6.57 42.66 2.87
C ALA A 388 -6.85 43.93 2.05
N LYS A 389 -6.08 44.18 0.99
CA LYS A 389 -6.29 45.33 0.10
C LYS A 389 -7.66 45.28 -0.59
N LEU A 390 -8.09 44.10 -1.06
CA LEU A 390 -9.43 43.93 -1.63
C LEU A 390 -10.57 44.14 -0.62
N ALA A 391 -10.33 43.88 0.67
CA ALA A 391 -11.30 44.16 1.72
C ALA A 391 -11.40 45.67 1.99
N ASP A 392 -10.27 46.36 2.06
CA ASP A 392 -10.22 47.82 2.24
C ASP A 392 -10.90 48.56 1.08
N GLU A 393 -10.61 48.18 -0.17
CA GLU A 393 -11.24 48.76 -1.35
C GLU A 393 -12.77 48.53 -1.36
N ARG A 394 -13.23 47.37 -0.89
CA ARG A 394 -14.66 47.09 -0.74
C ARG A 394 -15.29 47.98 0.33
N HIS A 395 -14.66 48.10 1.49
CA HIS A 395 -15.14 48.96 2.57
C HIS A 395 -15.21 50.44 2.13
N GLN A 396 -14.21 50.91 1.38
CA GLN A 396 -14.21 52.26 0.81
C GLN A 396 -15.35 52.48 -0.19
N ARG A 397 -15.61 51.51 -1.07
CA ARG A 397 -16.75 51.58 -2.01
C ARG A 397 -18.09 51.60 -1.28
N GLU A 398 -18.29 50.72 -0.30
CA GLU A 398 -19.52 50.70 0.50
C GLU A 398 -19.73 52.01 1.27
N ALA A 399 -18.66 52.60 1.82
CA ALA A 399 -18.74 53.90 2.48
C ALA A 399 -19.13 55.02 1.50
N ALA A 400 -18.56 55.03 0.29
CA ALA A 400 -18.88 55.99 -0.75
C ALA A 400 -20.33 55.85 -1.26
N GLU A 401 -20.81 54.61 -1.44
CA GLU A 401 -22.19 54.30 -1.82
C GLU A 401 -23.18 54.77 -0.75
N ARG A 402 -22.90 54.50 0.54
CA ARG A 402 -23.71 55.00 1.66
C ARG A 402 -23.77 56.52 1.67
N HIS A 403 -22.63 57.19 1.47
CA HIS A 403 -22.59 58.65 1.41
C HIS A 403 -23.42 59.18 0.22
N CYS A 404 -23.27 58.61 -0.97
CA CYS A 404 -24.05 58.96 -2.15
C CYS A 404 -25.56 58.79 -1.90
N HIS A 405 -25.98 57.67 -1.30
CA HIS A 405 -27.38 57.44 -0.94
C HIS A 405 -27.92 58.47 0.05
N THR A 406 -27.14 58.84 1.08
CA THR A 406 -27.57 59.88 2.03
C THR A 406 -27.71 61.25 1.36
N THR A 407 -26.77 61.63 0.49
CA THR A 407 -26.83 62.89 -0.26
C THR A 407 -28.04 62.94 -1.17
N LEU A 408 -28.31 61.87 -1.93
CA LEU A 408 -29.49 61.76 -2.79
C LEU A 408 -30.80 61.83 -1.98
N ALA A 409 -30.83 61.27 -0.77
CA ALA A 409 -32.00 61.37 0.11
C ALA A 409 -32.25 62.82 0.54
N TYR A 410 -31.21 63.55 0.96
CA TYR A 410 -31.32 64.97 1.29
C TYR A 410 -31.73 65.82 0.08
N GLU A 411 -31.19 65.56 -1.10
CA GLU A 411 -31.58 66.27 -2.33
C GLU A 411 -33.06 66.06 -2.68
N ARG A 412 -33.58 64.84 -2.51
CA ARG A 412 -35.00 64.53 -2.70
C ARG A 412 -35.88 65.27 -1.70
N GLU A 413 -35.47 65.34 -0.44
CA GLU A 413 -36.20 66.07 0.61
C GLU A 413 -36.23 67.58 0.32
N ILE A 414 -35.10 68.17 -0.06
CA ILE A 414 -35.01 69.57 -0.46
C ILE A 414 -35.91 69.84 -1.69
N ALA A 415 -35.92 68.94 -2.68
CA ALA A 415 -36.79 69.07 -3.85
C ALA A 415 -38.28 69.02 -3.47
N ALA A 416 -38.67 68.12 -2.56
CA ALA A 416 -40.05 68.03 -2.07
C ALA A 416 -40.48 69.30 -1.32
N LEU A 417 -39.60 69.86 -0.47
CA LEU A 417 -39.86 71.12 0.23
C LEU A 417 -40.02 72.30 -0.75
N LYS A 418 -39.17 72.37 -1.78
CA LYS A 418 -39.28 73.40 -2.83
C LYS A 418 -40.60 73.29 -3.61
N LEU A 419 -41.03 72.06 -3.93
CA LEU A 419 -42.30 71.82 -4.60
C LEU A 419 -43.49 72.26 -3.74
N ALA A 420 -43.53 71.85 -2.47
CA ALA A 420 -44.60 72.23 -1.55
C ALA A 420 -44.69 73.76 -1.33
N ALA A 421 -43.55 74.44 -1.28
CA ALA A 421 -43.50 75.91 -1.21
C ALA A 421 -44.04 76.57 -2.48
N ALA A 422 -43.70 76.02 -3.66
CA ALA A 422 -44.22 76.51 -4.94
C ALA A 422 -45.74 76.30 -5.05
N GLU A 423 -46.25 75.13 -4.68
CA GLU A 423 -47.70 74.84 -4.65
C GLU A 423 -48.46 75.78 -3.70
N SER A 424 -47.90 76.03 -2.51
CA SER A 424 -48.48 76.99 -1.55
C SER A 424 -48.54 78.40 -2.12
N ARG A 425 -47.49 78.81 -2.86
CA ARG A 425 -47.44 80.12 -3.52
C ARG A 425 -48.41 80.23 -4.69
N ILE A 426 -48.60 79.15 -5.46
CA ILE A 426 -49.62 79.09 -6.52
C ILE A 426 -51.02 79.26 -5.92
N LYS A 427 -51.36 78.50 -4.87
CA LYS A 427 -52.66 78.62 -4.17
C LYS A 427 -52.92 80.03 -3.65
N GLU A 428 -51.89 80.69 -3.13
CA GLU A 428 -52.02 82.07 -2.66
C GLU A 428 -52.27 83.06 -3.82
N LEU A 429 -51.56 82.90 -4.93
CA LEU A 429 -51.80 83.69 -6.14
C LEU A 429 -53.21 83.46 -6.71
N GLU A 430 -53.69 82.22 -6.72
CA GLU A 430 -55.05 81.88 -7.14
C GLU A 430 -56.11 82.56 -6.25
N ARG A 431 -55.91 82.58 -4.92
CA ARG A 431 -56.78 83.32 -3.98
C ARG A 431 -56.80 84.82 -4.28
N LEU A 432 -55.63 85.43 -4.48
CA LEU A 432 -55.52 86.86 -4.80
C LEU A 432 -56.17 87.19 -6.15
N LEU A 433 -56.07 86.31 -7.15
CA LEU A 433 -56.74 86.45 -8.45
C LEU A 433 -58.27 86.32 -8.32
N ALA A 434 -58.75 85.34 -7.54
CA ALA A 434 -60.18 85.18 -7.27
C ALA A 434 -60.79 86.41 -6.58
N ALA A 435 -60.06 87.03 -5.64
CA ALA A 435 -60.46 88.26 -4.97
C ALA A 435 -60.47 89.51 -5.89
N ARG A 436 -59.85 89.42 -7.07
CA ARG A 436 -59.74 90.53 -8.04
C ARG A 436 -60.73 90.47 -9.20
N ARG A 437 -61.62 89.47 -9.27
CA ARG A 437 -62.71 89.49 -10.27
C ARG A 437 -63.69 90.62 -9.93
N PRO A 438 -63.83 91.66 -10.77
CA PRO A 438 -64.84 92.68 -10.57
C PRO A 438 -66.22 92.15 -10.96
N GLU A 439 -67.25 92.66 -10.28
CA GLU A 439 -68.65 92.56 -10.70
C GLU A 439 -68.89 93.20 -12.08
#